data_AF-A0A2L2Z0F0-F1
#
_entry.id   AF-A0A2L2Z0F0-F1
#
_cell.length_a   1.000
_cell.length_b   1.000
_cell.length_c   1.000
_cell.angle_alpha   90.00
_cell.angle_beta   90.00
_cell.angle_gamma   90.00
#
_symmetry.space_group_name_H-M   'P 1'
#
loop_
_entity.id
_entity.type
_entity.pdbx_description
1 polymer ?
#
loop_
_entity_poly.entity_id
_entity_poly.type
_entity_poly.pdbx_seq_one_letter_code
_entity_poly.pdbx_strand_id
1 'polypeptide(L)'
;YNKRKFGELPFHLVRSDRFEDLFENVLFSYLWLHSKVSCCPLQAILADFEDAVENLVDNELIKQLNIVADGMRLGGVVLSQHPDMLASQIVGRLLPVKNIYPRVKGLIEQCDQLGIQHCALVPAATPAIGFVS
;
A
#
# COMPACT_ATOMS: atom_id res chain seq x y z
N TYR A 1 9.54 -12.97 -2.90
CA TYR A 1 9.13 -13.18 -1.50
C TYR A 1 8.62 -14.61 -1.29
N ASN A 2 8.71 -15.16 -0.07
CA ASN A 2 8.33 -16.55 0.25
C ASN A 2 6.91 -16.59 0.85
N LYS A 3 6.00 -17.42 0.35
CA LYS A 3 4.55 -17.45 0.72
C LYS A 3 4.30 -17.56 2.22
N ARG A 4 5.13 -18.31 2.95
CA ARG A 4 5.03 -18.45 4.41
C ARG A 4 5.21 -17.12 5.14
N LYS A 5 6.19 -16.31 4.71
CA LYS A 5 6.46 -15.00 5.30
C LYS A 5 5.27 -14.04 5.14
N PHE A 6 4.48 -14.18 4.07
CA PHE A 6 3.33 -13.31 3.83
C PHE A 6 2.16 -13.54 4.79
N GLY A 7 1.99 -14.75 5.31
CA GLY A 7 0.94 -15.04 6.30
C GLY A 7 1.39 -14.80 7.74
N GLU A 8 2.64 -15.14 8.05
CA GLU A 8 3.12 -15.15 9.44
C GLU A 8 3.70 -13.78 9.89
N LEU A 9 4.36 -13.03 9.00
CA LEU A 9 5.06 -11.79 9.40
C LEU A 9 4.11 -10.68 9.89
N PRO A 10 3.02 -10.32 9.18
CA PRO A 10 2.12 -9.26 9.65
C PRO A 10 1.53 -9.61 11.02
N PHE A 11 1.06 -10.85 11.17
CA PHE A 11 0.55 -11.39 12.43
C PHE A 11 1.57 -11.26 13.56
N HIS A 12 2.81 -11.71 13.36
CA HIS A 12 3.84 -11.64 14.41
C HIS A 12 4.22 -10.21 14.78
N LEU A 13 4.24 -9.28 13.82
CA LEU A 13 4.56 -7.88 14.09
C LEU A 13 3.45 -7.21 14.92
N VAL A 14 2.18 -7.47 14.60
CA VAL A 14 1.03 -6.99 15.41
C VAL A 14 1.13 -7.55 16.83
N ARG A 15 1.32 -8.86 17.00
CA ARG A 15 1.36 -9.49 18.34
C ARG A 15 2.62 -9.18 19.16
N SER A 16 3.63 -8.59 18.54
CA SER A 16 4.86 -8.15 19.22
C SER A 16 4.91 -6.64 19.41
N ASP A 17 3.82 -5.91 19.16
CA ASP A 17 3.72 -4.43 19.21
C ASP A 17 4.77 -3.72 18.33
N ARG A 18 5.26 -4.38 17.28
CA ARG A 18 6.27 -3.85 16.35
C ARG A 18 5.62 -3.11 15.19
N PHE A 19 4.82 -2.10 15.51
CA PHE A 19 3.99 -1.39 14.54
C PHE A 19 4.81 -0.58 13.51
N GLU A 20 5.93 0.02 13.89
CA GLU A 20 6.76 0.73 12.90
C GLU A 20 7.33 -0.22 11.84
N ASP A 21 7.83 -1.38 12.24
CA ASP A 21 8.28 -2.40 11.28
C ASP A 21 7.14 -2.90 10.39
N LEU A 22 5.94 -3.06 10.97
CA LEU A 22 4.73 -3.41 10.23
C LEU A 22 4.39 -2.34 9.19
N PHE A 23 4.46 -1.06 9.54
CA PHE A 23 4.13 0.01 8.61
C PHE A 23 5.17 0.15 7.51
N GLU A 24 6.45 0.21 7.87
CA GLU A 24 7.54 0.46 6.93
C GLU A 24 7.75 -0.70 5.96
N ASN A 25 7.65 -1.95 6.44
CA ASN A 25 8.03 -3.12 5.66
C ASN A 25 6.85 -3.92 5.09
N VAL A 26 5.63 -3.64 5.55
CA VAL A 26 4.44 -4.45 5.22
C VAL A 26 3.30 -3.57 4.69
N LEU A 27 2.62 -2.81 5.55
CA LEU A 27 1.32 -2.20 5.23
C LEU A 27 1.44 -0.91 4.39
N PHE A 28 2.58 -0.21 4.44
CA PHE A 28 2.89 0.94 3.58
C PHE A 28 4.08 0.68 2.65
N SER A 29 4.40 -0.60 2.40
CA SER A 29 5.45 -1.01 1.47
C SER A 29 4.84 -1.47 0.15
N TYR A 30 5.10 -0.73 -0.93
CA TYR A 30 4.58 -1.06 -2.26
C TYR A 30 5.04 -2.45 -2.72
N LEU A 31 6.33 -2.77 -2.55
CA LEU A 31 6.88 -4.06 -2.99
C LEU A 31 6.26 -5.23 -2.23
N TRP A 32 6.03 -5.06 -0.92
CA TRP A 32 5.35 -6.06 -0.12
C TRP A 32 3.91 -6.28 -0.61
N LEU A 33 3.15 -5.20 -0.73
CA LEU A 33 1.76 -5.26 -1.15
C LEU A 33 1.62 -5.85 -2.56
N HIS A 34 2.40 -5.39 -3.53
CA HIS A 34 2.39 -5.94 -4.90
C HIS A 34 2.75 -7.42 -4.92
N SER A 35 3.80 -7.80 -4.20
CA SER A 35 4.21 -9.20 -4.14
C SER A 35 3.15 -10.08 -3.47
N LYS A 36 2.46 -9.57 -2.44
CA LYS A 36 1.39 -10.31 -1.75
C LYS A 36 0.14 -10.41 -2.64
N VAL A 37 -0.29 -9.34 -3.32
CA VAL A 37 -1.42 -9.38 -4.29
C VAL A 37 -1.13 -10.38 -5.41
N SER A 38 0.13 -10.48 -5.85
CA SER A 38 0.54 -11.37 -6.93
C SER A 38 0.50 -12.86 -6.56
N CYS A 39 0.41 -13.22 -5.28
CA CYS A 39 0.49 -14.63 -4.85
C CYS A 39 -0.57 -15.06 -3.84
N CYS A 40 -1.40 -14.13 -3.35
CA CYS A 40 -2.45 -14.35 -2.36
C CYS A 40 -3.75 -13.65 -2.80
N PRO A 41 -4.93 -14.16 -2.38
CA PRO A 41 -6.18 -13.45 -2.61
C PRO A 41 -6.19 -12.10 -1.90
N LEU A 42 -6.85 -11.10 -2.48
CA LEU A 42 -6.94 -9.75 -1.91
C LEU A 42 -7.43 -9.75 -0.45
N GLN A 43 -8.36 -10.65 -0.12
CA GLN A 43 -8.88 -10.78 1.25
C GLN A 43 -7.79 -11.11 2.28
N ALA A 44 -6.74 -11.85 1.91
CA ALA A 44 -5.63 -12.13 2.80
C ALA A 44 -4.75 -10.92 3.09
N ILE A 45 -4.84 -9.87 2.26
CA ILE A 45 -4.16 -8.59 2.51
C ILE A 45 -5.06 -7.70 3.36
N LEU A 46 -6.35 -7.61 3.01
CA LEU A 46 -7.32 -6.84 3.79
C LEU A 46 -7.41 -7.33 5.24
N ALA A 47 -7.28 -8.64 5.47
CA ALA A 47 -7.19 -9.21 6.81
C ALA A 47 -5.98 -8.72 7.60
N ASP A 48 -4.82 -8.45 6.98
CA ASP A 48 -3.67 -7.88 7.69
C ASP A 48 -3.97 -6.44 8.15
N PHE A 49 -4.66 -5.66 7.31
CA PHE A 49 -5.07 -4.29 7.65
C PHE A 49 -6.08 -4.30 8.79
N GLU A 50 -7.06 -5.21 8.74
CA GLU A 50 -8.07 -5.38 9.79
C GLU A 50 -7.44 -5.77 11.14
N ASP A 51 -6.55 -6.78 11.16
CA ASP A 51 -5.84 -7.20 12.38
C ASP A 51 -4.99 -6.05 12.94
N ALA A 52 -4.32 -5.26 12.08
CA ALA A 52 -3.59 -4.07 12.53
C ALA A 52 -4.51 -3.00 13.15
N VAL A 53 -5.66 -2.72 12.53
CA VAL A 53 -6.64 -1.74 13.04
C VAL A 53 -7.23 -2.16 14.38
N GLU A 54 -7.57 -3.44 14.55
CA GLU A 54 -8.13 -3.96 15.82
C GLU A 54 -7.16 -3.86 17.00
N ASN A 55 -5.85 -3.86 16.74
CA ASN A 55 -4.81 -3.84 17.77
C ASN A 55 -4.15 -2.46 17.93
N LEU A 56 -4.56 -1.44 17.17
CA LEU A 56 -4.05 -0.08 17.28
C LEU A 56 -4.95 0.81 18.15
N VAL A 57 -4.32 1.77 18.83
CA VAL A 57 -5.01 2.81 19.61
C VAL A 57 -4.97 4.17 18.91
N ASP A 58 -3.98 4.40 18.04
CA ASP A 58 -3.80 5.66 17.33
C ASP A 58 -4.82 5.82 16.20
N ASN A 59 -5.78 6.73 16.43
CA ASN A 59 -6.85 7.04 15.49
C ASN A 59 -6.37 7.60 14.15
N GLU A 60 -5.22 8.30 14.09
CA GLU A 60 -4.69 8.82 12.84
C GLU A 60 -4.08 7.70 12.00
N LEU A 61 -3.37 6.76 12.64
CA LEU A 61 -2.84 5.56 11.97
C LEU A 61 -3.98 4.66 11.47
N ILE A 62 -5.01 4.45 12.29
CA ILE A 62 -6.20 3.68 11.89
C ILE A 62 -6.85 4.29 10.64
N LYS A 63 -6.98 5.63 10.57
CA LYS A 63 -7.50 6.30 9.37
C LYS A 63 -6.64 6.05 8.14
N GLN A 64 -5.31 6.14 8.28
CA GLN A 64 -4.39 5.90 7.17
C GLN A 64 -4.49 4.46 6.66
N LEU A 65 -4.56 3.47 7.56
CA LEU A 65 -4.76 2.07 7.21
C LEU A 65 -6.08 1.84 6.47
N ASN A 66 -7.18 2.38 7.00
CA ASN A 66 -8.51 2.24 6.40
C ASN A 66 -8.57 2.83 4.99
N ILE A 67 -7.96 4.00 4.77
CA ILE A 67 -7.89 4.64 3.45
C ILE A 67 -7.17 3.75 2.43
N VAL A 68 -6.05 3.13 2.80
CA VAL A 68 -5.32 2.21 1.93
C VAL A 68 -6.14 0.95 1.66
N ALA A 69 -6.69 0.34 2.70
CA ALA A 69 -7.52 -0.86 2.60
C ALA A 69 -8.75 -0.64 1.71
N ASP A 70 -9.44 0.50 1.87
CA ASP A 70 -10.60 0.87 1.04
C ASP A 70 -10.20 1.12 -0.41
N GLY A 71 -9.05 1.77 -0.66
CA GLY A 71 -8.49 1.92 -2.01
C GLY A 71 -8.27 0.58 -2.71
N MET A 72 -7.71 -0.40 -1.99
CA MET A 72 -7.51 -1.76 -2.49
C MET A 72 -8.83 -2.50 -2.70
N ARG A 73 -9.78 -2.38 -1.76
CA ARG A 73 -11.10 -3.01 -1.81
C ARG A 73 -11.91 -2.52 -3.02
N LEU A 74 -11.91 -1.21 -3.28
CA LEU A 74 -12.56 -0.60 -4.46
C LEU A 74 -11.91 -1.04 -5.77
N GLY A 75 -10.59 -1.27 -5.77
CA GLY A 75 -9.86 -1.83 -6.91
C GLY A 75 -9.95 -3.36 -7.05
N GLY A 76 -10.70 -4.04 -6.18
CA GLY A 76 -10.46 -5.46 -5.92
C GLY A 76 -10.67 -6.40 -7.10
N VAL A 77 -11.64 -6.10 -7.99
CA VAL A 77 -11.84 -6.88 -9.22
C VAL A 77 -10.62 -6.76 -10.13
N VAL A 78 -10.11 -5.54 -10.32
CA VAL A 78 -8.94 -5.27 -11.17
C VAL A 78 -7.70 -5.94 -10.57
N LEU A 79 -7.45 -5.79 -9.27
CA LEU A 79 -6.29 -6.37 -8.60
C LEU A 79 -6.30 -7.90 -8.59
N SER A 80 -7.49 -8.52 -8.63
CA SER A 80 -7.60 -9.97 -8.71
C SER A 80 -7.17 -10.55 -10.06
N GLN A 81 -7.29 -9.75 -11.13
CA GLN A 81 -6.96 -10.15 -12.51
C GLN A 81 -5.60 -9.58 -12.97
N HIS A 82 -5.25 -8.40 -12.49
CA HIS A 82 -4.09 -7.62 -12.89
C HIS A 82 -3.38 -7.02 -11.65
N PRO A 83 -2.62 -7.84 -10.90
CA PRO A 83 -1.85 -7.39 -9.73
C PRO A 83 -0.92 -6.20 -10.00
N ASP A 84 -0.39 -6.13 -11.23
CA ASP A 84 0.50 -5.06 -11.68
C ASP A 84 -0.16 -3.68 -11.69
N MET A 85 -1.49 -3.63 -11.74
CA MET A 85 -2.25 -2.39 -11.65
C MET A 85 -2.38 -1.85 -10.22
N LEU A 86 -1.70 -2.44 -9.23
CA LEU A 86 -1.73 -1.96 -7.85
C LEU A 86 -1.37 -0.47 -7.73
N ALA A 87 -0.29 -0.05 -8.40
CA ALA A 87 0.16 1.34 -8.34
C ALA A 87 -0.93 2.30 -8.85
N SER A 88 -1.55 2.01 -10.00
CA SER A 88 -2.58 2.87 -10.58
C SER A 88 -3.86 2.91 -9.73
N GLN A 89 -4.26 1.77 -9.13
CA GLN A 89 -5.42 1.72 -8.23
C GLN A 89 -5.20 2.53 -6.94
N ILE A 90 -4.00 2.45 -6.35
CA ILE A 90 -3.66 3.22 -5.14
C ILE A 90 -3.55 4.71 -5.46
N VAL A 91 -2.74 5.09 -6.45
CA VAL A 91 -2.52 6.50 -6.82
C VAL A 91 -3.83 7.18 -7.19
N GLY A 92 -4.63 6.57 -8.05
CA GLY A 92 -5.89 7.17 -8.52
C GLY A 92 -6.91 7.45 -7.41
N ARG A 93 -6.80 6.77 -6.26
CA ARG A 93 -7.76 6.88 -5.14
C ARG A 93 -7.23 7.67 -3.96
N LEU A 94 -5.93 7.57 -3.68
CA LEU A 94 -5.33 8.17 -2.49
C LEU A 94 -4.69 9.54 -2.77
N LEU A 95 -4.57 9.96 -4.04
CA LEU A 95 -4.03 11.28 -4.40
C LEU A 95 -4.71 12.47 -3.67
N PRO A 96 -6.05 12.49 -3.47
CA PRO A 96 -6.72 13.58 -2.76
C PRO A 96 -6.26 13.76 -1.30
N VAL A 97 -5.73 12.70 -0.67
CA VAL A 97 -5.30 12.70 0.73
C VAL A 97 -3.77 12.65 0.88
N LYS A 98 -3.02 12.68 -0.23
CA LYS A 98 -1.54 12.57 -0.26
C LYS A 98 -0.86 13.52 0.71
N ASN A 99 -1.30 14.77 0.78
CA ASN A 99 -0.62 15.79 1.61
C ASN A 99 -1.13 15.85 3.06
N ILE A 100 -2.11 15.02 3.41
CA ILE A 100 -2.69 14.97 4.76
C ILE A 100 -1.92 13.95 5.62
N TYR A 101 -1.50 12.84 5.00
CA TYR A 101 -1.00 11.67 5.72
C TYR A 101 0.40 11.26 5.23
N PRO A 102 1.46 11.39 6.06
CA PRO A 102 2.84 11.13 5.64
C PRO A 102 3.10 9.70 5.13
N ARG A 103 2.52 8.67 5.75
CA ARG A 103 2.75 7.28 5.31
C ARG A 103 2.03 6.97 4.00
N VAL A 104 0.83 7.52 3.82
CA VAL A 104 0.11 7.45 2.54
C VAL A 104 0.89 8.16 1.44
N LYS A 105 1.46 9.33 1.73
CA LYS A 105 2.36 10.04 0.82
C LYS A 105 3.53 9.16 0.38
N GLY A 106 4.23 8.55 1.35
CA GLY A 106 5.36 7.66 1.07
C GLY A 106 4.97 6.44 0.23
N LEU A 107 3.79 5.85 0.47
CA LEU A 107 3.27 4.76 -0.36
C LEU A 107 2.98 5.21 -1.80
N ILE A 108 2.37 6.38 -1.99
CA ILE A 108 2.11 6.96 -3.33
C ILE A 108 3.43 7.21 -4.07
N GLU A 109 4.44 7.77 -3.39
CA GLU A 109 5.76 8.00 -3.98
C GLU A 109 6.45 6.69 -4.39
N GLN A 110 6.31 5.63 -3.59
CA GLN A 110 6.78 4.29 -3.99
C GLN A 110 6.02 3.77 -5.20
N CYS A 111 4.71 3.99 -5.31
CA CYS A 111 3.94 3.63 -6.50
C CYS A 111 4.44 4.36 -7.75
N ASP A 112 4.78 5.64 -7.66
CA ASP A 112 5.31 6.42 -8.79
C ASP A 112 6.70 5.91 -9.23
N GLN A 113 7.56 5.51 -8.29
CA GLN A 113 8.92 5.08 -8.58
C GLN A 113 9.03 3.62 -9.01
N LEU A 114 8.35 2.72 -8.29
CA LEU A 114 8.46 1.27 -8.45
C LEU A 114 7.32 0.70 -9.28
N GLY A 115 6.18 1.38 -9.35
CA GLY A 115 5.03 0.96 -10.15
C GLY A 115 5.35 0.87 -11.64
N ILE A 116 6.26 1.71 -12.14
CA ILE A 116 6.70 1.70 -13.55
C ILE A 116 7.37 0.36 -13.92
N GLN A 117 7.93 -0.36 -12.95
CA GLN A 117 8.55 -1.68 -13.18
C GLN A 117 7.52 -2.79 -13.44
N HIS A 118 6.27 -2.60 -12.98
CA HIS A 118 5.21 -3.60 -13.10
C HIS A 118 4.08 -3.16 -14.04
N CYS A 119 3.80 -1.85 -14.13
CA CYS A 119 2.79 -1.28 -15.00
C CYS A 119 3.24 0.08 -15.53
N ALA A 120 3.45 0.18 -16.85
CA ALA A 120 3.87 1.42 -17.52
C ALA A 120 2.77 2.51 -17.61
N LEU A 121 1.57 2.28 -17.04
CA LEU A 121 0.41 3.18 -17.12
C LEU A 121 0.21 4.02 -15.84
N VAL A 122 1.27 4.29 -15.08
CA VAL A 122 1.19 5.33 -14.03
C VAL A 122 1.33 6.69 -14.73
N PRO A 123 0.36 7.62 -14.61
CA PRO A 123 0.51 8.95 -15.16
C PRO A 123 1.69 9.61 -14.46
N ALA A 124 2.78 9.84 -15.20
CA ALA A 124 3.91 10.58 -14.67
C ALA A 124 3.43 12.01 -14.34
N ALA A 125 3.30 12.32 -13.05
CA ALA A 125 3.25 13.70 -12.61
C ALA A 125 4.66 14.30 -12.86
N THR A 126 4.87 14.81 -14.07
CA THR A 126 6.10 15.53 -14.43
C THR A 126 6.36 16.62 -13.40
N PRO A 127 7.55 16.68 -12.77
CA PRO A 127 7.96 17.89 -12.08
C PRO A 127 8.12 18.96 -13.16
N ALA A 128 7.48 20.11 -12.96
CA ALA A 128 7.75 21.30 -13.75
C ALA A 128 9.23 21.66 -13.57
N ILE A 129 10.06 21.26 -14.54
CA ILE A 129 11.43 21.73 -14.65
C ILE A 129 11.31 23.20 -15.05
N GLY A 130 11.46 24.08 -14.07
CA GLY A 130 11.63 25.51 -14.28
C GLY A 130 12.86 25.72 -15.15
N PHE A 131 12.65 26.22 -16.36
CA PHE A 131 13.70 26.86 -17.14
C PHE A 131 14.08 28.16 -16.42
N VAL A 132 15.25 28.15 -15.77
CA VAL A 132 16.01 29.37 -15.50
C VAL A 132 17.31 29.24 -16.29
N SER A 133 17.33 29.87 -17.47
CA SER A 133 18.44 30.66 -18.05
C SER A 133 17.99 31.17 -19.41
#